data_AF-A0A1N7KM49-F1
#
_entry.id   AF-A0A1N7KM49-F1
#
_cell.length_a   1.000
_cell.length_b   1.000
_cell.length_c   1.000
_cell.angle_alpha   90.00
_cell.angle_beta   90.00
_cell.angle_gamma   90.00
#
_symmetry.space_group_name_H-M   'P 1'
#
loop_
_entity.id
_entity.type
_entity.pdbx_description
1 polymer ?
#
loop_
_entity_poly.entity_id
_entity_poly.type
_entity_poly.pdbx_seq_one_letter_code
_entity_poly.pdbx_strand_id
1 'polypeptide(L)'
;EQSSMAGRLKLCSVTVVEMWYPDNENEPNGSGHWEVTGYITKCDEMQGGDGSSNPNPEGPTYPYPGGGGGNTNNNTNPCEKMKTQNSSQPFKDKVSELDKKEVFDKSQETGFAAAYGPQTSFEPLANTDNDNLIFPPGNKYFGYIHTHLDSKEGVVKIFSPADVSTFLTTCVRNAQVKGTMTDAYGMVITSQGNYILKYSGDGNYGIGPGTLKSWDSWYNKEYTKLLDKDGLSQANVEKLFAQFLEEKVKLDGLEVYKSDKTTGNTSKLKYDGKDKPVKPIPCP
;
A
#
# COMPACT_ATOMS: atom_id res chain seq x y z
N GLU A 1 7.34 43.50 28.94
CA GLU A 1 6.51 42.28 28.94
C GLU A 1 6.58 41.64 27.56
N GLN A 2 7.29 40.52 27.40
CA GLN A 2 7.23 39.70 26.19
C GLN A 2 6.42 38.45 26.54
N SER A 3 5.19 38.39 26.03
CA SER A 3 4.29 37.25 26.19
C SER A 3 4.73 36.11 25.28
N SER A 4 5.22 34.99 25.85
CA SER A 4 5.45 33.76 25.10
C SER A 4 4.11 33.06 24.84
N MET A 5 3.64 33.09 23.59
CA MET A 5 2.58 32.18 23.15
C MET A 5 3.21 30.82 22.83
N ALA A 6 3.47 30.02 23.86
CA ALA A 6 3.73 28.60 23.68
C ALA A 6 2.40 27.92 23.32
N GLY A 7 2.14 27.77 22.02
CA GLY A 7 0.99 27.00 21.53
C GLY A 7 1.09 25.56 22.02
N ARG A 8 0.09 25.12 22.80
CA ARG A 8 0.00 23.73 23.26
C ARG A 8 -0.24 22.83 22.05
N LEU A 9 0.70 21.95 21.73
CA LEU A 9 0.49 20.91 20.73
C LEU A 9 -0.51 19.88 21.26
N LYS A 10 -1.53 19.57 20.45
CA LYS A 10 -2.46 18.47 20.71
C LYS A 10 -2.23 17.41 19.66
N LEU A 11 -1.99 16.17 20.10
CA LEU A 11 -1.95 15.02 19.20
C LEU A 11 -3.33 14.37 19.24
N CYS A 12 -4.02 14.35 18.10
CA CYS A 12 -5.31 13.71 17.97
C CYS A 12 -5.17 12.43 17.16
N SER A 13 -5.73 11.33 17.66
CA SER A 13 -5.93 10.08 16.93
C SER A 13 -7.44 9.91 16.66
N VAL A 14 -7.76 9.45 15.45
CA VAL A 14 -9.14 9.12 15.05
C VAL A 14 -9.20 7.63 14.76
N THR A 15 -10.04 6.92 15.52
CA THR A 15 -10.38 5.52 15.25
C THR A 15 -11.71 5.49 14.53
N VAL A 16 -11.76 4.87 13.36
CA VAL A 16 -12.99 4.62 12.61
C VAL A 16 -13.53 3.25 13.05
N VAL A 17 -14.80 3.21 13.45
CA VAL A 17 -15.50 1.97 13.78
C VAL A 17 -16.41 1.64 12.61
N GLU A 18 -16.17 0.48 11.99
CA GLU A 18 -16.97 -0.03 10.88
C GLU A 18 -17.68 -1.31 11.32
N MET A 19 -18.96 -1.42 10.97
CA MET A 19 -19.78 -2.62 11.22
C MET A 19 -20.28 -3.16 9.88
N TRP A 20 -20.25 -4.47 9.75
CA TRP A 20 -20.78 -5.16 8.58
C TRP A 20 -22.26 -5.44 8.79
N TYR A 21 -23.09 -5.06 7.82
CA TYR A 21 -24.51 -5.30 7.79
C TYR A 21 -24.85 -6.24 6.63
N PRO A 22 -25.55 -7.36 6.89
CA PRO A 22 -26.06 -8.19 5.81
C PRO A 22 -27.15 -7.43 5.05
N ASP A 23 -27.20 -7.61 3.72
CA ASP A 23 -28.26 -7.03 2.89
C ASP A 23 -29.64 -7.67 3.16
N ASN A 24 -29.63 -8.85 3.78
CA ASN A 24 -30.80 -9.59 4.22
C ASN A 24 -30.58 -10.17 5.63
N GLU A 25 -31.34 -9.70 6.62
CA GLU A 25 -31.21 -10.15 8.02
C GLU A 25 -31.52 -11.64 8.23
N ASN A 26 -32.22 -12.30 7.29
CA ASN A 26 -32.47 -13.74 7.34
C ASN A 26 -31.32 -14.58 6.78
N GLU A 27 -30.35 -13.94 6.11
CA GLU A 27 -29.14 -14.57 5.56
C GLU A 27 -27.90 -13.82 6.03
N PRO A 28 -27.55 -13.90 7.34
CA PRO A 28 -26.47 -13.10 7.93
C PRO A 28 -25.07 -13.44 7.41
N ASN A 29 -24.92 -14.49 6.59
CA ASN A 29 -23.68 -14.85 5.91
C ASN A 29 -23.72 -14.58 4.39
N GLY A 30 -24.79 -13.94 3.90
CA GLY A 30 -24.99 -13.58 2.50
C GLY A 30 -24.24 -12.32 2.08
N SER A 31 -24.68 -11.66 1.01
CA SER A 31 -24.13 -10.36 0.63
C SER A 31 -24.41 -9.32 1.72
N GLY A 32 -23.52 -8.32 1.81
CA GLY A 32 -23.64 -7.26 2.79
C GLY A 32 -22.69 -6.12 2.49
N HIS A 33 -22.76 -5.08 3.29
CA HIS A 33 -21.98 -3.86 3.14
C HIS A 33 -21.40 -3.43 4.49
N TRP A 34 -20.28 -2.70 4.43
CA TRP A 34 -19.66 -2.10 5.60
C TRP A 34 -20.19 -0.68 5.76
N GLU A 35 -20.70 -0.37 6.95
CA GLU A 35 -21.06 0.99 7.33
C GLU A 35 -20.11 1.51 8.41
N VAL A 36 -19.71 2.77 8.28
CA VAL A 36 -18.99 3.47 9.34
C VAL A 36 -20.02 3.87 10.40
N THR A 37 -19.99 3.21 11.55
CA THR A 37 -20.95 3.46 12.63
C THR A 37 -20.46 4.49 13.64
N GLY A 38 -19.18 4.84 13.61
CA GLY A 38 -18.68 5.92 14.45
C GLY A 38 -17.22 6.32 14.23
N TYR A 39 -16.91 7.50 14.75
CA TYR A 39 -15.55 8.01 14.86
C TYR A 39 -15.25 8.25 16.34
N ILE A 40 -14.19 7.63 16.85
CA ILE A 40 -13.69 7.87 18.19
C ILE A 40 -12.45 8.76 18.04
N THR A 41 -12.57 10.02 18.43
CA THR A 41 -11.43 10.94 18.45
C THR A 41 -10.88 11.05 19.87
N LYS A 42 -9.60 10.75 20.04
CA LYS A 42 -8.86 11.00 21.27
C LYS A 42 -7.79 12.03 21.01
N CYS A 43 -7.84 13.14 21.73
CA CYS A 43 -6.85 14.21 21.64
C CYS A 43 -6.14 14.37 22.97
N ASP A 44 -4.84 14.11 22.98
CA ASP A 44 -4.00 14.29 24.16
C ASP A 44 -3.25 15.63 24.07
N GLU A 45 -3.27 16.40 25.16
CA GLU A 45 -2.45 17.61 25.28
C GLU A 45 -1.01 17.21 25.58
N MET A 46 -0.09 17.54 24.67
CA MET A 46 1.34 17.33 24.92
C MET A 46 1.84 18.47 25.81
N GLN A 47 2.09 18.19 27.08
CA GLN A 47 2.83 19.11 27.94
C GLN A 47 4.30 19.11 27.50
N GLY A 48 4.73 20.19 26.86
CA GLY A 48 6.15 20.53 26.76
C GLY A 48 6.65 20.92 28.15
N GLY A 49 7.42 20.04 28.79
CA GLY A 49 7.97 20.26 30.12
C GLY A 49 9.36 19.65 30.23
N ASP A 50 10.31 20.51 30.63
CA ASP A 50 11.70 20.21 30.99
C ASP A 50 11.85 19.08 32.01
N GLY A 51 13.06 18.53 32.07
CA GLY A 51 13.37 17.26 32.71
C GLY A 51 13.26 17.18 34.24
N SER A 52 13.21 15.90 34.66
CA SER A 52 13.72 15.30 35.90
C SER A 52 12.81 15.23 37.14
N SER A 53 12.27 14.03 37.43
CA SER A 53 12.58 13.20 38.62
C SER A 53 11.52 12.11 38.87
N ASN A 54 11.99 10.87 39.08
CA ASN A 54 11.27 9.65 39.47
C ASN A 54 10.76 9.77 40.94
N PRO A 55 9.69 9.09 41.42
CA PRO A 55 9.76 7.64 41.69
C PRO A 55 8.46 6.83 41.48
N ASN A 56 8.69 5.56 41.13
CA ASN A 56 7.78 4.40 41.18
C ASN A 56 6.83 4.36 42.40
N PRO A 57 5.57 3.88 42.22
CA PRO A 57 4.94 3.04 43.22
C PRO A 57 4.49 1.69 42.67
N GLU A 58 4.85 0.67 43.43
CA GLU A 58 4.68 -0.76 43.19
C GLU A 58 3.22 -1.21 43.12
N GLY A 59 2.93 -2.14 42.21
CA GLY A 59 1.68 -2.92 42.09
C GLY A 59 1.97 -4.24 41.36
N PRO A 60 1.22 -5.32 41.63
CA PRO A 60 1.76 -6.67 41.76
C PRO A 60 2.17 -7.33 40.44
N THR A 61 3.32 -8.02 40.50
CA THR A 61 3.93 -8.80 39.43
C THR A 61 3.32 -10.20 39.35
N TYR A 62 2.73 -10.54 38.19
CA TYR A 62 2.50 -11.93 37.80
C TYR A 62 3.71 -12.43 36.98
N PRO A 63 4.35 -13.55 37.35
CA PRO A 63 5.54 -14.04 36.67
C PRO A 63 5.14 -14.73 35.36
N TYR A 64 5.27 -14.03 34.23
CA TYR A 64 5.40 -14.67 32.93
C TYR A 64 6.91 -14.84 32.61
N PRO A 65 7.37 -16.04 32.25
CA PRO A 65 8.78 -16.29 31.97
C PRO A 65 9.22 -15.49 30.74
N GLY A 66 10.31 -14.75 30.92
CA GLY A 66 10.85 -13.79 29.97
C GLY A 66 11.38 -14.42 28.68
N GLY A 67 11.28 -13.62 27.62
CA GLY A 67 11.88 -13.87 26.31
C GLY A 67 12.06 -12.56 25.55
N GLY A 68 13.03 -11.75 25.98
CA GLY A 68 13.78 -10.79 25.16
C GLY A 68 13.03 -9.96 24.11
N GLY A 69 12.21 -9.01 24.55
CA GLY A 69 11.70 -7.94 23.70
C GLY A 69 12.80 -6.91 23.40
N GLY A 70 13.67 -7.22 22.45
CA GLY A 70 14.53 -6.23 21.82
C GLY A 70 13.66 -5.29 21.01
N ASN A 71 13.42 -4.08 21.53
CA ASN A 71 12.81 -2.99 20.79
C ASN A 71 13.78 -2.52 19.69
N THR A 72 13.86 -3.25 18.58
CA THR A 72 14.42 -2.69 17.36
C THR A 72 13.35 -1.78 16.77
N ASN A 73 13.59 -0.49 16.91
CA ASN A 73 12.92 0.56 16.17
C ASN A 73 13.26 0.35 14.67
N ASN A 74 12.62 -0.63 14.03
CA ASN A 74 12.87 -1.02 12.65
C ASN A 74 12.13 -0.06 11.71
N ASN A 75 12.49 1.22 11.80
CA ASN A 75 12.26 2.18 10.73
C ASN A 75 13.23 1.88 9.57
N THR A 76 13.12 0.65 9.04
CA THR A 76 13.91 0.16 7.91
C THR A 76 13.36 0.81 6.66
N ASN A 77 14.25 1.41 5.88
CA ASN A 77 13.93 2.09 4.62
C ASN A 77 13.20 1.09 3.69
N PRO A 78 12.18 1.53 2.91
CA PRO A 78 11.50 0.68 1.92
C PRO A 78 12.42 -0.20 1.07
N CYS A 79 13.61 0.28 0.69
CA CYS A 79 14.60 -0.50 -0.06
C CYS A 79 15.09 -1.75 0.70
N GLU A 80 15.34 -1.65 2.02
CA GLU A 80 15.79 -2.79 2.83
C GLU A 80 14.68 -3.83 2.96
N LYS A 81 13.44 -3.40 3.21
CA LYS A 81 12.27 -4.28 3.27
C LYS A 81 12.07 -5.02 1.96
N MET A 82 12.18 -4.34 0.82
CA MET A 82 12.11 -4.99 -0.48
C MET A 82 13.28 -5.94 -0.73
N LYS A 83 14.50 -5.61 -0.30
CA LYS A 83 15.66 -6.51 -0.43
C LYS A 83 15.42 -7.82 0.33
N THR A 84 14.93 -7.73 1.58
CA THR A 84 14.54 -8.90 2.36
C THR A 84 13.43 -9.69 1.67
N GLN A 85 12.37 -9.01 1.21
CA GLN A 85 11.26 -9.63 0.49
C GLN A 85 11.71 -10.34 -0.79
N ASN A 86 12.47 -9.66 -1.64
CA ASN A 86 12.98 -10.18 -2.91
C ASN A 86 13.96 -11.33 -2.70
N SER A 87 14.55 -11.47 -1.50
CA SER A 87 15.39 -12.62 -1.14
C SER A 87 14.59 -13.84 -0.66
N SER A 88 13.33 -13.66 -0.26
CA SER A 88 12.47 -14.71 0.29
C SER A 88 12.02 -15.70 -0.78
N GLN A 89 12.26 -17.00 -0.56
CA GLN A 89 11.91 -18.04 -1.53
C GLN A 89 10.39 -18.10 -1.81
N PRO A 90 9.49 -18.09 -0.80
CA PRO A 90 8.05 -18.06 -1.05
C PRO A 90 7.58 -16.90 -1.93
N PHE A 91 8.21 -15.72 -1.79
CA PHE A 91 7.90 -14.57 -2.63
C PHE A 91 8.41 -14.76 -4.06
N LYS A 92 9.67 -15.21 -4.22
CA LYS A 92 10.25 -15.51 -5.54
C LYS A 92 9.44 -16.55 -6.30
N ASP A 93 8.96 -17.57 -5.61
CA ASP A 93 8.14 -18.63 -6.21
C ASP A 93 6.86 -18.05 -6.80
N LYS A 94 6.19 -17.13 -6.08
CA LYS A 94 4.96 -16.48 -6.54
C LYS A 94 5.20 -15.49 -7.66
N VAL A 95 6.29 -14.73 -7.61
CA VAL A 95 6.70 -13.87 -8.74
C VAL A 95 6.99 -14.73 -9.97
N SER A 96 7.73 -15.82 -9.84
CA SER A 96 8.07 -16.73 -10.95
C SER A 96 6.85 -17.46 -11.50
N GLU A 97 5.86 -17.76 -10.65
CA GLU A 97 4.58 -18.35 -11.05
C GLU A 97 3.79 -17.40 -11.98
N LEU A 98 3.81 -16.10 -11.67
CA LEU A 98 3.05 -15.07 -12.37
C LEU A 98 3.79 -14.45 -13.56
N ASP A 99 5.13 -14.35 -13.52
CA ASP A 99 5.96 -13.74 -14.56
C ASP A 99 6.24 -14.71 -15.71
N LYS A 100 5.16 -15.16 -16.36
CA LYS A 100 5.21 -16.08 -17.49
C LYS A 100 4.29 -15.64 -18.60
N LYS A 101 4.69 -15.91 -19.85
CA LYS A 101 3.93 -15.52 -21.03
C LYS A 101 2.51 -16.09 -21.01
N GLU A 102 2.35 -17.36 -20.65
CA GLU A 102 1.06 -18.03 -20.57
C GLU A 102 0.13 -17.44 -19.51
N VAL A 103 0.66 -16.71 -18.53
CA VAL A 103 -0.15 -15.97 -17.55
C VAL A 103 -0.62 -14.64 -18.13
N PHE A 104 0.25 -13.93 -18.84
CA PHE A 104 -0.09 -12.67 -19.50
C PHE A 104 -1.07 -12.85 -20.67
N ASP A 105 -1.10 -14.03 -21.28
CA ASP A 105 -2.02 -14.37 -22.38
C ASP A 105 -3.41 -14.84 -21.90
N LYS A 106 -3.65 -14.92 -20.57
CA LYS A 106 -4.98 -15.28 -20.02
C LYS A 106 -6.04 -14.23 -20.34
N SER A 107 -7.32 -14.60 -20.18
CA SER A 107 -8.45 -13.67 -20.31
C SER A 107 -8.73 -12.84 -19.04
N GLN A 108 -8.29 -13.31 -17.88
CA GLN A 108 -8.48 -12.65 -16.60
C GLN A 108 -7.17 -12.51 -15.85
N GLU A 109 -7.06 -11.43 -15.07
CA GLU A 109 -5.91 -11.21 -14.20
C GLU A 109 -5.83 -12.31 -13.14
N THR A 110 -4.67 -12.48 -12.55
CA THR A 110 -4.47 -13.42 -11.46
C THR A 110 -3.49 -12.83 -10.47
N GLY A 111 -3.57 -13.27 -9.23
CA GLY A 111 -2.69 -12.75 -8.21
C GLY A 111 -2.81 -13.47 -6.89
N PHE A 112 -2.02 -13.01 -5.93
CA PHE A 112 -1.95 -13.54 -4.58
C PHE A 112 -1.97 -12.40 -3.56
N ALA A 113 -2.66 -12.59 -2.45
CA ALA A 113 -2.57 -11.77 -1.26
C ALA A 113 -1.57 -12.39 -0.28
N ALA A 114 -0.65 -11.59 0.25
CA ALA A 114 0.29 -11.98 1.29
C ALA A 114 -0.30 -11.69 2.68
N ALA A 115 -0.43 -12.76 3.48
CA ALA A 115 -1.02 -12.71 4.81
C ALA A 115 0.04 -12.81 5.91
N TYR A 116 -0.21 -12.11 7.02
CA TYR A 116 0.52 -12.35 8.26
C TYR A 116 0.24 -13.75 8.80
N GLY A 117 1.28 -14.36 9.38
CA GLY A 117 1.25 -15.67 10.03
C GLY A 117 2.63 -16.02 10.60
N PRO A 118 2.81 -17.22 11.17
CA PRO A 118 4.14 -17.70 11.63
C PRO A 118 5.19 -17.69 10.52
N GLN A 119 4.74 -17.87 9.28
CA GLN A 119 5.43 -17.61 8.04
C GLN A 119 4.44 -16.90 7.11
N THR A 120 4.93 -16.01 6.23
CA THR A 120 4.08 -15.35 5.23
C THR A 120 3.45 -16.39 4.32
N SER A 121 2.12 -16.44 4.29
CA SER A 121 1.37 -17.26 3.34
C SER A 121 0.83 -16.42 2.20
N PHE A 122 0.71 -17.03 1.02
CA PHE A 122 0.16 -16.42 -0.17
C PHE A 122 -1.14 -17.11 -0.55
N GLU A 123 -2.23 -16.36 -0.56
CA GLU A 123 -3.57 -16.86 -0.88
C GLU A 123 -4.01 -16.29 -2.23
N PRO A 124 -4.66 -17.07 -3.11
CA PRO A 124 -5.07 -16.57 -4.42
C PRO A 124 -6.10 -15.44 -4.28
N LEU A 125 -5.98 -14.42 -5.12
CA LEU A 125 -7.00 -13.40 -5.31
C LEU A 125 -8.12 -13.97 -6.21
N ALA A 126 -9.37 -13.69 -5.87
CA ALA A 126 -10.52 -14.15 -6.66
C ALA A 126 -10.81 -13.18 -7.80
N ASN A 127 -11.13 -13.71 -8.98
CA ASN A 127 -11.62 -12.90 -10.10
C ASN A 127 -13.10 -12.57 -9.95
N THR A 128 -13.47 -11.38 -10.41
CA THR A 128 -14.88 -10.98 -10.62
C THR A 128 -15.23 -11.05 -12.10
N ASP A 129 -16.53 -10.98 -12.41
CA ASP A 129 -17.03 -10.89 -13.78
C ASP A 129 -16.54 -9.64 -14.53
N ASN A 130 -16.07 -8.62 -13.80
CA ASN A 130 -15.52 -7.37 -14.34
C ASN A 130 -13.99 -7.35 -14.35
N ASP A 131 -13.34 -8.52 -14.29
CA ASP A 131 -11.87 -8.67 -14.33
C ASP A 131 -11.10 -8.01 -13.17
N ASN A 132 -11.79 -7.56 -12.12
CA ASN A 132 -11.15 -7.09 -10.90
C ASN A 132 -10.78 -8.26 -9.99
N LEU A 133 -9.69 -8.09 -9.24
CA LEU A 133 -9.24 -9.03 -8.23
C LEU A 133 -9.76 -8.66 -6.83
N ILE A 134 -10.27 -9.66 -6.11
CA ILE A 134 -10.80 -9.53 -4.76
C ILE A 134 -9.88 -10.24 -3.76
N PHE A 135 -9.57 -9.56 -2.67
CA PHE A 135 -8.89 -10.14 -1.52
C PHE A 135 -9.76 -11.21 -0.87
N PRO A 136 -9.17 -12.34 -0.40
CA PRO A 136 -9.92 -13.26 0.43
C PRO A 136 -10.38 -12.57 1.72
N PRO A 137 -11.40 -13.13 2.40
CA PRO A 137 -11.98 -12.48 3.58
C PRO A 137 -10.97 -12.38 4.72
N GLY A 138 -10.94 -11.21 5.36
CA GLY A 138 -10.15 -10.96 6.58
C GLY A 138 -9.20 -9.77 6.46
N ASN A 139 -8.69 -9.33 7.61
CA ASN A 139 -7.83 -8.14 7.74
C ASN A 139 -6.34 -8.49 7.93
N LYS A 140 -5.91 -9.68 7.49
CA LYS A 140 -4.55 -10.20 7.71
C LYS A 140 -3.57 -9.88 6.59
N TYR A 141 -4.02 -9.29 5.50
CA TYR A 141 -3.23 -9.13 4.29
C TYR A 141 -2.46 -7.82 4.29
N PHE A 142 -1.13 -7.91 4.25
CA PHE A 142 -0.24 -6.75 4.18
C PHE A 142 0.31 -6.53 2.78
N GLY A 143 0.08 -7.43 1.83
CA GLY A 143 0.44 -7.13 0.45
C GLY A 143 -0.30 -7.96 -0.56
N TYR A 144 -0.07 -7.64 -1.82
CA TYR A 144 -0.58 -8.39 -2.95
C TYR A 144 0.38 -8.36 -4.13
N ILE A 145 0.23 -9.35 -5.00
CA ILE A 145 0.90 -9.45 -6.30
C ILE A 145 -0.19 -9.76 -7.31
N HIS A 146 -0.27 -9.02 -8.42
CA HIS A 146 -1.17 -9.35 -9.53
C HIS A 146 -0.54 -9.11 -10.89
N THR A 147 -1.20 -9.59 -11.93
CA THR A 147 -0.71 -9.51 -13.33
C THR A 147 -1.58 -8.64 -14.21
N HIS A 148 -0.97 -7.81 -15.05
CA HIS A 148 -1.68 -7.12 -16.13
C HIS A 148 -1.48 -7.84 -17.49
N LEU A 149 -2.59 -8.20 -18.14
CA LEU A 149 -2.62 -9.10 -19.30
C LEU A 149 -2.22 -8.43 -20.62
N ASP A 150 -1.51 -9.15 -21.50
CA ASP A 150 -1.17 -8.73 -22.87
C ASP A 150 -2.33 -8.95 -23.84
N SER A 151 -3.23 -9.88 -23.53
CA SER A 151 -4.41 -10.23 -24.33
C SER A 151 -5.45 -9.11 -24.43
N LYS A 152 -5.36 -8.09 -23.58
CA LYS A 152 -6.29 -6.98 -23.52
C LYS A 152 -5.63 -5.70 -24.03
N GLU A 153 -6.17 -5.18 -25.13
CA GLU A 153 -5.77 -3.87 -25.65
C GLU A 153 -6.08 -2.76 -24.64
N GLY A 154 -5.22 -1.75 -24.58
CA GLY A 154 -5.39 -0.60 -23.68
C GLY A 154 -5.05 -0.86 -22.22
N VAL A 155 -4.60 -2.07 -21.84
CA VAL A 155 -4.14 -2.34 -20.48
C VAL A 155 -2.84 -1.59 -20.21
N VAL A 156 -2.91 -0.69 -19.23
CA VAL A 156 -1.75 0.07 -18.75
C VAL A 156 -0.79 -0.90 -18.07
N LYS A 157 0.47 -0.95 -18.49
CA LYS A 157 1.47 -1.87 -17.93
C LYS A 157 2.15 -1.30 -16.67
N ILE A 158 1.33 -0.75 -15.77
CA ILE A 158 1.66 -0.29 -14.42
C ILE A 158 0.35 -0.24 -13.60
N PHE A 159 0.44 0.00 -12.29
CA PHE A 159 -0.71 0.14 -11.42
C PHE A 159 -1.75 1.16 -11.91
N SER A 160 -3.02 0.85 -11.63
CA SER A 160 -4.16 1.75 -11.76
C SER A 160 -4.38 2.58 -10.49
N PRO A 161 -5.24 3.62 -10.54
CA PRO A 161 -5.69 4.29 -9.32
C PRO A 161 -6.40 3.38 -8.32
N ALA A 162 -7.15 2.37 -8.80
CA ALA A 162 -7.82 1.39 -7.96
C ALA A 162 -6.81 0.52 -7.20
N ASP A 163 -5.69 0.16 -7.83
CA ASP A 163 -4.59 -0.54 -7.17
C ASP A 163 -3.99 0.29 -6.04
N VAL A 164 -3.71 1.58 -6.29
CA VAL A 164 -3.16 2.49 -5.28
C VAL A 164 -4.14 2.64 -4.11
N SER A 165 -5.43 2.79 -4.40
CA SER A 165 -6.46 2.84 -3.35
C SER A 165 -6.48 1.56 -2.54
N THR A 166 -6.52 0.39 -3.20
CA THR A 166 -6.56 -0.92 -2.55
C THR A 166 -5.32 -1.16 -1.69
N PHE A 167 -4.14 -0.81 -2.20
CA PHE A 167 -2.89 -0.87 -1.45
C PHE A 167 -2.99 -0.08 -0.14
N LEU A 168 -3.43 1.19 -0.22
CA LEU A 168 -3.52 2.06 0.95
C LEU A 168 -4.63 1.63 1.92
N THR A 169 -5.83 1.32 1.43
CA THR A 169 -6.99 1.05 2.28
C THR A 169 -7.03 -0.38 2.82
N THR A 170 -6.34 -1.32 2.18
CA THR A 170 -6.30 -2.72 2.63
C THR A 170 -4.94 -3.04 3.22
N CYS A 171 -3.89 -3.01 2.40
CA CYS A 171 -2.58 -3.53 2.80
C CYS A 171 -1.92 -2.66 3.85
N VAL A 172 -1.86 -1.34 3.63
CA VAL A 172 -1.21 -0.43 4.59
C VAL A 172 -2.01 -0.34 5.88
N ARG A 173 -3.34 -0.25 5.83
CA ARG A 173 -4.20 -0.28 7.03
C ARG A 173 -4.03 -1.57 7.84
N ASN A 174 -4.02 -2.73 7.19
CA ASN A 174 -3.81 -4.00 7.89
C ASN A 174 -2.40 -4.09 8.50
N ALA A 175 -1.39 -3.62 7.77
CA ALA A 175 -0.01 -3.56 8.26
C ALA A 175 0.15 -2.60 9.45
N GLN A 176 -0.57 -1.47 9.46
CA GLN A 176 -0.61 -0.54 10.60
C GLN A 176 -1.14 -1.19 11.88
N VAL A 177 -2.08 -2.14 11.76
CA VAL A 177 -2.71 -2.82 12.91
C VAL A 177 -1.93 -4.05 13.37
N LYS A 178 -1.34 -4.81 12.43
CA LYS A 178 -0.76 -6.14 12.72
C LYS A 178 0.76 -6.21 12.65
N GLY A 179 1.42 -5.21 12.06
CA GLY A 179 2.87 -5.17 11.90
C GLY A 179 3.36 -3.72 11.82
N THR A 180 4.17 -3.40 10.81
CA THR A 180 4.56 -2.02 10.51
C THR A 180 4.06 -1.63 9.14
N MET A 181 3.64 -0.38 8.93
CA MET A 181 3.17 0.10 7.62
C MET A 181 4.19 -0.15 6.49
N THR A 182 5.49 -0.13 6.81
CA THR A 182 6.58 -0.44 5.88
C THR A 182 6.66 -1.90 5.44
N ASP A 183 5.94 -2.82 6.11
CA ASP A 183 5.75 -4.19 5.64
C ASP A 183 4.92 -4.19 4.36
N ALA A 184 4.00 -3.25 4.23
CA ALA A 184 3.00 -3.29 3.18
C ALA A 184 3.61 -3.15 1.79
N TYR A 185 3.10 -3.93 0.84
CA TYR A 185 3.48 -3.77 -0.56
C TYR A 185 2.31 -4.11 -1.51
N GLY A 186 2.24 -3.43 -2.64
CA GLY A 186 1.47 -3.88 -3.80
C GLY A 186 2.44 -4.18 -4.92
N MET A 187 2.28 -5.27 -5.66
CA MET A 187 3.13 -5.60 -6.79
C MET A 187 2.29 -5.88 -8.03
N VAL A 188 2.61 -5.22 -9.13
CA VAL A 188 2.05 -5.58 -10.44
C VAL A 188 3.16 -6.14 -11.32
N ILE A 189 2.89 -7.30 -11.90
CA ILE A 189 3.77 -8.01 -12.82
C ILE A 189 3.18 -7.87 -14.22
N THR A 190 3.97 -7.38 -15.16
CA THR A 190 3.54 -7.15 -16.53
C THR A 190 4.60 -7.67 -17.50
N SER A 191 4.26 -7.91 -18.76
CA SER A 191 5.25 -8.26 -19.79
C SER A 191 6.36 -7.20 -19.93
N GLN A 192 6.08 -5.93 -19.63
CA GLN A 192 6.98 -4.79 -19.80
C GLN A 192 7.80 -4.44 -18.55
N GLY A 193 7.48 -5.02 -17.39
CA GLY A 193 8.18 -4.74 -16.15
C GLY A 193 7.37 -5.10 -14.90
N ASN A 194 8.08 -5.18 -13.77
CA ASN A 194 7.50 -5.46 -12.47
C ASN A 194 7.59 -4.19 -11.62
N TYR A 195 6.49 -3.78 -11.01
CA TYR A 195 6.42 -2.56 -10.21
C TYR A 195 5.93 -2.88 -8.80
N ILE A 196 6.48 -2.19 -7.81
CA ILE A 196 6.18 -2.40 -6.40
C ILE A 196 5.82 -1.06 -5.76
N LEU A 197 4.63 -0.97 -5.16
CA LEU A 197 4.24 0.11 -4.26
C LEU A 197 4.75 -0.17 -2.86
N LYS A 198 5.29 0.84 -2.20
CA LYS A 198 5.67 0.83 -0.78
C LYS A 198 5.10 2.07 -0.10
N TYR A 199 4.88 1.95 1.21
CA TYR A 199 4.46 3.07 2.04
C TYR A 199 5.31 3.19 3.29
N SER A 200 5.83 4.39 3.54
CA SER A 200 6.60 4.74 4.75
C SER A 200 6.13 6.06 5.36
N GLY A 201 4.91 6.50 5.04
CA GLY A 201 4.33 7.72 5.60
C GLY A 201 3.80 7.53 7.02
N ASP A 202 2.99 8.48 7.47
CA ASP A 202 2.48 8.58 8.84
C ASP A 202 1.14 7.84 9.07
N GLY A 203 0.55 7.26 8.03
CA GLY A 203 -0.74 6.60 8.09
C GLY A 203 -1.93 7.51 7.78
N ASN A 204 -1.70 8.80 7.48
CA ASN A 204 -2.74 9.72 7.06
C ASN A 204 -2.92 9.68 5.54
N TYR A 205 -3.70 8.71 5.05
CA TYR A 205 -3.81 8.43 3.61
C TYR A 205 -4.62 9.47 2.81
N GLY A 206 -5.42 10.32 3.46
CA GLY A 206 -6.25 11.33 2.79
C GLY A 206 -7.31 10.75 1.83
N ILE A 207 -7.62 9.46 1.92
CA ILE A 207 -8.63 8.80 1.08
C ILE A 207 -10.00 9.00 1.73
N GLY A 208 -10.80 9.89 1.13
CA GLY A 208 -12.17 10.15 1.53
C GLY A 208 -13.17 9.91 0.40
N PRO A 209 -14.46 10.24 0.63
CA PRO A 209 -15.49 10.12 -0.38
C PRO A 209 -15.11 10.88 -1.67
N GLY A 210 -15.12 10.18 -2.81
CA GLY A 210 -14.81 10.76 -4.12
C GLY A 210 -13.33 10.88 -4.47
N THR A 211 -12.40 10.52 -3.57
CA THR A 211 -10.95 10.51 -3.87
C THR A 211 -10.64 9.60 -5.06
N LEU A 212 -11.09 8.34 -5.04
CA LEU A 212 -10.87 7.39 -6.13
C LEU A 212 -11.44 7.90 -7.46
N LYS A 213 -12.69 8.39 -7.47
CA LYS A 213 -13.30 8.99 -8.67
C LYS A 213 -12.48 10.18 -9.21
N SER A 214 -11.90 10.99 -8.33
CA SER A 214 -11.02 12.10 -8.71
C SER A 214 -9.71 11.61 -9.31
N TRP A 215 -9.14 10.55 -8.77
CA TRP A 215 -7.94 9.90 -9.28
C TRP A 215 -8.21 9.27 -10.65
N ASP A 216 -9.27 8.48 -10.79
CA ASP A 216 -9.69 7.86 -12.05
C ASP A 216 -9.93 8.90 -13.14
N SER A 217 -10.68 9.96 -12.82
CA SER A 217 -10.99 11.02 -13.80
C SER A 217 -9.72 11.72 -14.31
N TRP A 218 -8.76 11.99 -13.41
CA TRP A 218 -7.49 12.58 -13.81
C TRP A 218 -6.65 11.58 -14.62
N TYR A 219 -6.53 10.35 -14.13
CA TYR A 219 -5.66 9.33 -14.73
C TYR A 219 -6.15 8.95 -16.13
N ASN A 220 -7.44 8.70 -16.29
CA ASN A 220 -8.03 8.39 -17.59
C ASN A 220 -7.86 9.55 -18.57
N LYS A 221 -8.06 10.80 -18.13
CA LYS A 221 -7.85 11.98 -18.98
C LYS A 221 -6.41 12.09 -19.48
N GLU A 222 -5.44 11.95 -18.59
CA GLU A 222 -4.02 12.07 -18.99
C GLU A 222 -3.54 10.85 -19.77
N TYR A 223 -4.07 9.65 -19.48
CA TYR A 223 -3.79 8.44 -20.25
C TYR A 223 -4.35 8.52 -21.67
N THR A 224 -5.59 8.98 -21.86
CA THR A 224 -6.16 9.20 -23.21
C THR A 224 -5.31 10.17 -24.02
N LYS A 225 -4.77 11.23 -23.42
CA LYS A 225 -3.85 12.14 -24.13
C LYS A 225 -2.58 11.43 -24.60
N LEU A 226 -2.02 10.51 -23.80
CA LEU A 226 -0.86 9.72 -24.22
C LEU A 226 -1.18 8.83 -25.42
N LEU A 227 -2.37 8.19 -25.42
CA LEU A 227 -2.83 7.37 -26.55
C LEU A 227 -2.95 8.21 -27.83
N ASP A 228 -3.49 9.43 -27.72
CA ASP A 228 -3.80 10.27 -28.87
C ASP A 228 -2.59 11.04 -29.44
N LYS A 229 -1.60 11.40 -28.62
CA LYS A 229 -0.56 12.38 -29.01
C LYS A 229 0.89 11.90 -28.86
N ASP A 230 1.21 11.28 -27.74
CA ASP A 230 2.61 11.07 -27.33
C ASP A 230 3.10 9.63 -27.60
N GLY A 231 2.19 8.75 -28.02
CA GLY A 231 2.44 7.34 -28.26
C GLY A 231 2.50 6.53 -26.96
N LEU A 232 1.86 5.36 -26.96
CA LEU A 232 1.88 4.45 -25.82
C LEU A 232 3.23 3.73 -25.74
N SER A 233 4.14 4.26 -24.94
CA SER A 233 5.41 3.61 -24.59
C SER A 233 5.48 3.36 -23.09
N GLN A 234 6.24 2.34 -22.68
CA GLN A 234 6.41 2.04 -21.25
C GLN A 234 7.00 3.22 -20.47
N ALA A 235 7.94 3.96 -21.08
CA ALA A 235 8.53 5.15 -20.46
C ALA A 235 7.49 6.26 -20.23
N ASN A 236 6.56 6.46 -21.17
CA ASN A 236 5.47 7.43 -21.01
C ASN A 236 4.48 6.99 -19.93
N VAL A 237 4.18 5.69 -19.85
CA VAL A 237 3.32 5.11 -18.81
C VAL A 237 3.94 5.26 -17.42
N GLU A 238 5.22 4.93 -17.26
CA GLU A 238 5.97 5.11 -16.01
C GLU A 238 5.99 6.59 -15.58
N LYS A 239 6.20 7.50 -16.52
CA LYS A 239 6.17 8.94 -16.28
C LYS A 239 4.81 9.45 -15.84
N LEU A 240 3.74 9.04 -16.53
CA LEU A 240 2.38 9.40 -16.16
C LEU A 240 2.04 8.88 -14.76
N PHE A 241 2.41 7.64 -14.44
CA PHE A 241 2.13 7.08 -13.14
C PHE A 241 2.95 7.74 -12.02
N ALA A 242 4.22 8.05 -12.26
CA ALA A 242 5.02 8.83 -11.31
C ALA A 242 4.43 10.24 -11.09
N GLN A 243 3.94 10.89 -12.16
CA GLN A 243 3.23 12.17 -12.06
C GLN A 243 1.92 12.03 -11.28
N PHE A 244 1.17 10.96 -11.52
CA PHE A 244 -0.06 10.66 -10.80
C PHE A 244 0.18 10.61 -9.28
N LEU A 245 1.21 9.86 -8.85
CA LEU A 245 1.55 9.78 -7.43
C LEU A 245 1.96 11.15 -6.85
N GLU A 246 2.85 11.86 -7.54
CA GLU A 246 3.42 13.14 -7.06
C GLU A 246 2.39 14.29 -7.05
N GLU A 247 1.62 14.45 -8.13
CA GLU A 247 0.79 15.64 -8.34
C GLU A 247 -0.68 15.44 -8.00
N LYS A 248 -1.18 14.20 -8.09
CA LYS A 248 -2.61 13.89 -7.91
C LYS A 248 -2.89 13.15 -6.61
N VAL A 249 -2.11 12.11 -6.28
CA VAL A 249 -2.24 11.39 -5.01
C VAL A 249 -1.67 12.21 -3.87
N LYS A 250 -0.47 12.80 -4.06
CA LYS A 250 0.15 13.74 -3.10
C LYS A 250 0.23 13.18 -1.68
N LEU A 251 0.69 11.93 -1.58
CA LEU A 251 0.79 11.25 -0.31
C LEU A 251 2.26 10.99 0.05
N ASP A 252 2.72 11.64 1.11
CA ASP A 252 4.09 11.48 1.60
C ASP A 252 4.35 10.02 2.01
N GLY A 253 5.51 9.52 1.61
CA GLY A 253 5.93 8.14 1.86
C GLY A 253 5.28 7.09 0.96
N LEU A 254 4.35 7.45 0.06
CA LEU A 254 3.90 6.54 -1.00
C LEU A 254 4.90 6.57 -2.16
N GLU A 255 5.48 5.42 -2.45
CA GLU A 255 6.56 5.31 -3.43
C GLU A 255 6.31 4.13 -4.37
N VAL A 256 6.73 4.28 -5.62
CA VAL A 256 6.73 3.20 -6.62
C VAL A 256 8.15 2.87 -7.06
N TYR A 257 8.43 1.58 -7.13
CA TYR A 257 9.70 1.01 -7.52
C TYR A 257 9.52 0.14 -8.75
N LYS A 258 10.50 0.18 -9.66
CA LYS A 258 10.64 -0.79 -10.72
C LYS A 258 11.61 -1.87 -10.28
N SER A 259 11.22 -3.13 -10.43
CA SER A 259 12.08 -4.30 -10.20
C SER A 259 12.56 -4.84 -11.54
N ASP A 260 13.87 -5.02 -11.66
CA ASP A 260 14.46 -5.74 -12.78
C ASP A 260 14.09 -7.22 -12.70
N LYS A 261 13.61 -7.78 -13.82
CA LYS A 261 13.11 -9.16 -13.88
C LYS A 261 14.20 -10.22 -13.71
N THR A 262 15.44 -9.88 -14.08
CA THR A 262 16.54 -10.84 -14.11
C THR A 262 17.32 -10.83 -12.80
N THR A 263 17.60 -9.64 -12.29
CA THR A 263 18.48 -9.43 -11.13
C THR A 263 17.70 -9.23 -9.82
N GLY A 264 16.41 -8.86 -9.90
CA GLY A 264 15.62 -8.47 -8.73
C GLY A 264 16.03 -7.14 -8.11
N ASN A 265 16.97 -6.41 -8.75
CA ASN A 265 17.38 -5.08 -8.33
C ASN A 265 16.22 -4.10 -8.50
N THR A 266 16.05 -3.21 -7.54
CA THR A 266 14.94 -2.26 -7.53
C THR A 266 15.44 -0.83 -7.65
N SER A 267 14.65 0.03 -8.30
CA SER A 267 14.90 1.46 -8.38
C SER A 267 13.60 2.23 -8.18
N LYS A 268 13.61 3.25 -7.32
CA LYS A 268 12.48 4.15 -7.14
C LYS A 268 12.27 4.93 -8.44
N LEU A 269 11.04 5.01 -8.92
CA LEU A 269 10.69 5.89 -10.03
C LEU A 269 10.29 7.26 -9.46
N LYS A 270 11.19 8.25 -9.58
CA LYS A 270 10.91 9.61 -9.15
C LYS A 270 10.43 10.46 -10.33
N TYR A 271 9.32 11.18 -10.16
CA TYR A 271 8.89 12.18 -11.14
C TYR A 271 9.92 13.33 -11.21
N ASP A 272 10.35 13.70 -12.42
CA ASP A 272 11.35 14.76 -12.66
C ASP A 272 10.77 15.93 -13.50
N GLY A 273 9.45 16.10 -13.43
CA GLY A 273 8.74 17.15 -14.15
C GLY A 273 8.23 16.75 -15.54
N LYS A 274 7.39 17.60 -16.10
CA LYS A 274 6.60 17.30 -17.31
C LYS A 274 7.43 17.04 -18.55
N ASP A 275 8.59 17.65 -18.70
CA ASP A 275 9.39 17.55 -19.93
C ASP A 275 10.55 16.55 -19.84
N LYS A 276 10.69 15.87 -18.70
CA LYS A 276 11.78 14.93 -18.46
C LYS A 276 11.27 13.49 -18.29
N PRO A 277 12.09 12.47 -18.56
CA PRO A 277 11.77 11.10 -18.18
C PRO A 277 11.74 10.96 -16.66
N VAL A 278 11.18 9.85 -16.16
CA VAL A 278 11.32 9.49 -14.74
C VAL A 278 12.79 9.35 -14.38
N LYS A 279 13.15 9.79 -13.18
CA LYS A 279 14.49 9.62 -12.62
C LYS A 279 14.54 8.33 -11.80
N PRO A 280 15.20 7.27 -12.27
CA PRO A 280 15.43 6.09 -11.45
C PRO A 280 16.42 6.41 -10.33
N ILE A 281 16.08 6.02 -9.11
CA ILE A 281 16.97 6.10 -7.95
C ILE A 281 17.19 4.67 -7.46
N PRO A 282 18.37 4.06 -7.71
CA PRO A 282 18.65 2.69 -7.29
C PRO A 282 18.50 2.50 -5.79
N CYS A 283 17.94 1.37 -5.38
CA CYS A 283 18.05 0.90 -4.01
C CYS A 283 19.48 0.38 -3.75
N PRO A 284 20.10 0.73 -2.61
CA PRO A 284 21.45 0.28 -2.26
C PRO A 284 21.56 -1.21 -1.86
#